data_AF-A0A395J347-F1
#
_entry.id   AF-A0A395J347-F1
#
_cell.length_a   1.000
_cell.length_b   1.000
_cell.length_c   1.000
_cell.angle_alpha   90.00
_cell.angle_beta   90.00
_cell.angle_gamma   90.00
#
_symmetry.space_group_name_H-M   'P 1'
#
loop_
_entity.id
_entity.type
_entity.pdbx_description
1 polymer ?
#
loop_
_entity_poly.entity_id
_entity_poly.type
_entity_poly.pdbx_seq_one_letter_code
_entity_poly.pdbx_strand_id
1 'polypeptide(L)'
;MRYGAVGTTGLREPNTLAYALCDSPVGLLSFVATILRKKSSKHQLSKEKIIDFCQLCWLPGPEAALRYYANAMLESEQIEGEKYGTKRKRVAITVFDGEEGSVRYSPPAWGMGRYEVVFVQRASGKPGLLAWERSGVIFEGIRGLAKEAIRLDDKIQLRRLEAAVVGGGLERREIEDNNGHSMQLDVESPDTIVAG
;
A
#
# COMPACT_ATOMS: atom_id res chain seq x y z
N MET A 1 -6.02 14.94 9.56
CA MET A 1 -6.24 15.04 8.09
C MET A 1 -7.72 14.86 7.84
N ARG A 2 -8.45 15.83 7.26
CA ARG A 2 -9.83 15.60 6.86
C ARG A 2 -9.82 14.95 5.48
N TYR A 3 -9.92 13.62 5.45
CA TYR A 3 -10.28 12.93 4.21
C TYR A 3 -11.69 13.41 3.83
N GLY A 4 -11.93 13.81 2.58
CA GLY A 4 -13.26 14.25 2.13
C GLY A 4 -14.29 13.10 2.19
N ALA A 5 -15.52 13.34 1.76
CA ALA A 5 -16.64 12.38 1.82
C ALA A 5 -16.27 10.94 1.39
N VAL A 6 -15.48 10.77 0.32
CA VAL A 6 -15.00 9.45 -0.15
C VAL A 6 -14.18 8.71 0.92
N GLY A 7 -13.38 9.43 1.70
CA GLY A 7 -12.58 8.84 2.76
C GLY A 7 -13.30 8.66 4.09
N THR A 8 -14.43 9.33 4.31
CA THR A 8 -15.19 9.24 5.56
C THR A 8 -16.35 8.26 5.49
N THR A 9 -17.06 8.16 4.36
CA THR A 9 -18.21 7.25 4.20
C THR A 9 -17.87 6.01 3.38
N GLY A 10 -17.25 6.16 2.21
CA GLY A 10 -16.94 5.01 1.34
C GLY A 10 -15.88 4.05 1.90
N LEU A 11 -15.00 4.53 2.77
CA LEU A 11 -13.93 3.72 3.39
C LEU A 11 -14.31 3.16 4.77
N ARG A 12 -15.42 3.60 5.38
CA ARG A 12 -15.96 2.95 6.60
C ARG A 12 -16.74 1.69 6.29
N GLU A 13 -17.37 1.62 5.12
CA GLU A 13 -18.06 0.44 4.60
C GLU A 13 -17.33 -0.11 3.36
N PRO A 14 -16.16 -0.76 3.54
CA PRO A 14 -15.30 -1.14 2.42
C PRO A 14 -15.96 -2.14 1.47
N ASN A 15 -16.86 -2.99 1.97
CA ASN A 15 -17.55 -4.02 1.16
C ASN A 15 -18.49 -3.38 0.13
N THR A 16 -19.34 -2.43 0.56
CA THR A 16 -20.31 -1.77 -0.32
C THR A 16 -19.62 -1.02 -1.45
N LEU A 17 -18.55 -0.28 -1.12
CA LEU A 17 -17.77 0.42 -2.13
C LEU A 17 -17.03 -0.55 -3.05
N ALA A 18 -16.48 -1.64 -2.52
CA ALA A 18 -15.80 -2.66 -3.33
C ALA A 18 -16.75 -3.27 -4.37
N TYR A 19 -17.96 -3.68 -3.98
CA TYR A 19 -18.96 -4.23 -4.91
C TYR A 19 -19.33 -3.24 -6.01
N ALA A 20 -19.58 -1.97 -5.66
CA ALA A 20 -19.89 -0.93 -6.65
C ALA A 20 -18.71 -0.70 -7.63
N LEU A 21 -17.48 -0.79 -7.14
CA LEU A 21 -16.27 -0.67 -7.94
C LEU A 21 -15.86 -1.97 -8.65
N CYS A 22 -16.53 -3.11 -8.41
CA CYS A 22 -16.34 -4.39 -9.12
C CYS A 22 -17.37 -4.59 -10.24
N ASP A 23 -18.43 -3.78 -10.30
CA ASP A 23 -19.49 -3.93 -11.30
C ASP A 23 -19.25 -3.07 -12.55
N SER A 24 -18.66 -1.87 -12.39
CA SER A 24 -18.24 -1.03 -13.52
C SER A 24 -16.73 -0.75 -13.60
N PRO A 25 -16.00 -1.24 -14.63
CA PRO A 25 -14.57 -0.90 -14.81
C PRO A 25 -14.36 0.58 -15.12
N VAL A 26 -15.36 1.23 -15.71
CA VAL A 26 -15.38 2.69 -15.93
C VAL A 26 -15.58 3.43 -14.60
N GLY A 27 -16.39 2.89 -13.70
CA GLY A 27 -16.54 3.39 -12.33
C GLY A 27 -15.23 3.37 -11.55
N LEU A 28 -14.51 2.24 -11.61
CA LEU A 28 -13.17 2.12 -11.02
C LEU A 28 -12.18 3.12 -11.63
N LEU A 29 -12.13 3.24 -12.95
CA LEU A 29 -11.25 4.18 -13.64
C LEU A 29 -11.53 5.63 -13.24
N SER A 30 -12.81 6.02 -13.21
CA SER A 30 -13.24 7.37 -12.79
C SER A 30 -12.86 7.67 -11.34
N PHE A 31 -12.99 6.67 -10.46
CA PHE A 31 -12.58 6.75 -9.06
C PHE A 31 -11.07 6.98 -8.94
N VAL A 32 -10.26 6.14 -9.59
CA VAL A 32 -8.79 6.24 -9.59
C VAL A 32 -8.33 7.59 -10.17
N ALA A 33 -8.86 8.00 -11.33
CA ALA A 33 -8.51 9.27 -11.97
C ALA A 33 -8.85 10.47 -11.08
N THR A 34 -9.97 10.41 -10.35
CA THR A 34 -10.35 11.46 -9.40
C THR A 34 -9.39 11.53 -8.20
N ILE A 35 -8.93 10.39 -7.69
CA ILE A 35 -7.93 10.34 -6.61
C ILE A 35 -6.59 10.89 -7.11
N LEU A 36 -6.13 10.48 -8.29
CA LEU A 36 -4.89 10.97 -8.89
C LEU A 36 -4.93 12.48 -9.07
N ARG A 37 -6.00 13.02 -9.67
CA ARG A 37 -6.19 14.47 -9.86
C ARG A 37 -6.19 15.25 -8.54
N LYS A 38 -6.77 14.69 -7.48
CA LYS A 38 -6.78 15.31 -6.13
C LYS A 38 -5.42 15.25 -5.44
N LYS A 39 -4.66 14.17 -5.62
CA LYS A 39 -3.35 13.96 -4.97
C LYS A 39 -2.21 14.66 -5.69
N SER A 40 -2.21 14.62 -7.02
CA SER A 40 -1.22 15.27 -7.88
C SER A 40 -1.91 15.72 -9.17
N SER A 41 -2.26 17.00 -9.25
CA SER A 41 -2.93 17.56 -10.43
C SER A 41 -2.06 17.57 -11.69
N LYS A 42 -0.73 17.50 -11.53
CA LYS A 42 0.28 17.47 -12.60
C LYS A 42 1.04 16.14 -12.63
N HIS A 43 0.37 15.03 -12.33
CA HIS A 43 1.03 13.73 -12.32
C HIS A 43 1.58 13.37 -13.70
N GLN A 44 2.75 12.71 -13.75
CA GLN A 44 3.38 12.28 -15.01
C GLN A 44 2.99 10.86 -15.44
N LEU A 45 2.02 10.25 -14.75
CA LEU A 45 1.57 8.90 -15.05
C LEU A 45 0.87 8.83 -16.43
N SER A 46 1.39 7.98 -17.31
CA SER A 46 0.83 7.77 -18.65
C SER A 46 -0.56 7.13 -18.58
N LYS A 47 -1.39 7.36 -19.60
CA LYS A 47 -2.76 6.82 -19.65
C LYS A 47 -2.76 5.29 -19.62
N GLU A 48 -1.80 4.66 -20.28
CA GLU A 48 -1.62 3.22 -20.33
C GLU A 48 -1.34 2.68 -18.93
N LYS A 49 -0.43 3.31 -18.17
CA LYS A 49 -0.13 2.90 -16.78
C LYS A 49 -1.33 3.02 -15.84
N ILE A 50 -2.22 3.99 -16.07
CA ILE A 50 -3.46 4.14 -15.30
C ILE A 50 -4.41 2.99 -15.62
N ILE A 51 -4.53 2.63 -16.91
CA ILE A 51 -5.35 1.50 -17.35
C ILE A 51 -4.79 0.19 -16.79
N ASP A 52 -3.48 -0.05 -16.91
CA ASP A 52 -2.81 -1.24 -16.36
C ASP A 52 -3.05 -1.36 -14.85
N PHE A 53 -2.94 -0.25 -14.11
CA PHE A 53 -3.26 -0.23 -12.68
C PHE A 53 -4.73 -0.60 -12.41
N CYS A 54 -5.66 -0.04 -13.16
CA CYS A 54 -7.08 -0.37 -13.01
C CYS A 54 -7.36 -1.84 -13.36
N GLN A 55 -6.71 -2.40 -14.38
CA GLN A 55 -6.82 -3.81 -14.74
C GLN A 55 -6.30 -4.71 -13.61
N LEU A 56 -5.14 -4.37 -13.02
CA LEU A 56 -4.58 -5.10 -11.88
C LEU A 56 -5.45 -5.03 -10.63
N CYS A 57 -6.15 -3.91 -10.40
CA CYS A 57 -7.11 -3.79 -9.29
C CYS A 57 -8.45 -4.48 -9.57
N TRP A 58 -8.87 -4.54 -10.83
CA TRP A 58 -10.15 -5.09 -11.22
C TRP A 58 -10.18 -6.62 -11.18
N LEU A 59 -9.14 -7.29 -11.70
CA LEU A 59 -9.09 -8.75 -11.81
C LEU A 59 -9.31 -9.50 -10.47
N PRO A 60 -8.62 -9.14 -9.36
CA PRO A 60 -8.91 -9.71 -8.04
C PRO A 60 -10.04 -8.97 -7.29
N GLY A 61 -10.46 -7.81 -7.78
CA GLY A 61 -11.34 -6.86 -7.09
C GLY A 61 -10.61 -5.96 -6.08
N PRO A 62 -11.05 -4.69 -5.90
CA PRO A 62 -10.46 -3.75 -4.94
C PRO A 62 -10.80 -4.01 -3.46
N GLU A 63 -11.60 -5.04 -3.15
CA GLU A 63 -12.09 -5.35 -1.81
C GLU A 63 -10.98 -5.44 -0.76
N ALA A 64 -9.92 -6.20 -1.04
CA ALA A 64 -8.81 -6.40 -0.12
C ALA A 64 -8.10 -5.09 0.24
N ALA A 65 -7.86 -4.24 -0.77
CA ALA A 65 -7.21 -2.94 -0.58
C ALA A 65 -8.08 -1.98 0.24
N LEU A 66 -9.40 -1.97 -0.02
CA LEU A 66 -10.34 -1.13 0.72
C LEU A 66 -10.49 -1.57 2.18
N ARG A 67 -10.54 -2.88 2.45
CA ARG A 67 -10.55 -3.43 3.82
C ARG A 67 -9.27 -3.10 4.58
N TYR A 68 -8.11 -3.26 3.95
CA TYR A 68 -6.84 -2.86 4.55
C TYR A 68 -6.85 -1.37 4.94
N TYR A 69 -7.35 -0.51 4.06
CA TYR A 69 -7.44 0.91 4.35
C TYR A 69 -8.43 1.23 5.49
N ALA A 70 -9.59 0.60 5.51
CA ALA A 70 -10.58 0.75 6.58
C ALA A 70 -9.98 0.37 7.95
N ASN A 71 -9.28 -0.76 8.01
CA ASN A 71 -8.58 -1.22 9.21
C ASN A 71 -7.46 -0.26 9.63
N ALA A 72 -6.66 0.22 8.68
CA ALA A 72 -5.59 1.18 8.97
C ALA A 72 -6.12 2.52 9.52
N MET A 73 -7.31 2.95 9.09
CA MET A 73 -7.95 4.15 9.66
C MET A 73 -8.39 3.92 11.11
N LEU A 74 -9.04 2.79 11.40
CA LEU A 74 -9.43 2.42 12.76
C LEU A 74 -8.21 2.29 13.68
N GLU A 75 -7.15 1.64 13.20
CA GLU A 75 -5.90 1.50 13.93
C GLU A 75 -5.25 2.88 14.18
N SER A 76 -5.31 3.79 13.19
CA SER A 76 -4.76 5.14 13.36
C SER A 76 -5.49 5.96 14.43
N GLU A 77 -6.83 5.84 14.50
CA GLU A 77 -7.65 6.48 15.54
C GLU A 77 -7.32 5.91 16.93
N GLN A 78 -7.10 4.60 17.03
CA GLN A 78 -6.69 3.93 18.25
C GLN A 78 -5.28 4.37 18.71
N ILE A 79 -4.31 4.43 17.79
CA ILE A 79 -2.92 4.84 18.08
C ILE A 79 -2.83 6.31 18.51
N GLU A 80 -3.75 7.18 18.07
CA GLU A 80 -3.81 8.56 18.55
C GLU A 80 -4.13 8.65 20.05
N GLY A 81 -4.85 7.67 20.61
CA GLY A 81 -5.22 7.62 22.03
C GLY A 81 -4.26 6.84 22.93
N GLU A 82 -3.40 5.99 22.36
CA GLU A 82 -2.51 5.12 23.14
C GLU A 82 -1.20 5.79 23.57
N LYS A 83 -0.79 5.51 24.81
CA LYS A 83 0.52 5.93 25.33
C LYS A 83 1.61 5.06 24.71
N TYR A 84 2.65 5.70 24.18
CA TYR A 84 3.76 5.01 23.53
C TYR A 84 4.48 4.06 24.49
N GLY A 85 4.75 2.84 24.01
CA GLY A 85 5.57 1.87 24.72
C GLY A 85 6.99 2.40 25.01
N THR A 86 7.63 1.84 26.02
CA THR A 86 8.96 2.29 26.50
C THR A 86 10.08 2.06 25.48
N LYS A 87 9.92 1.11 24.55
CA LYS A 87 10.92 0.80 23.52
C LYS A 87 10.63 1.51 22.21
N ARG A 88 11.45 2.52 21.89
CA ARG A 88 11.39 3.22 20.60
C ARG A 88 11.89 2.33 19.47
N LYS A 89 11.18 2.33 18.35
CA LYS A 89 11.62 1.67 17.11
C LYS A 89 12.56 2.61 16.34
N ARG A 90 13.62 2.05 15.75
CA ARG A 90 14.54 2.78 14.88
C ARG A 90 13.88 3.05 13.53
N VAL A 91 13.87 4.32 13.11
CA VAL A 91 13.24 4.74 11.84
C VAL A 91 14.11 5.72 11.09
N ALA A 92 14.01 5.70 9.77
CA ALA A 92 14.48 6.79 8.92
C ALA A 92 13.29 7.61 8.44
N ILE A 93 13.48 8.93 8.33
CA ILE A 93 12.42 9.85 7.88
C ILE A 93 12.93 10.63 6.67
N THR A 94 12.18 10.55 5.56
CA THR A 94 12.38 11.43 4.41
C THR A 94 11.37 12.57 4.48
N VAL A 95 11.87 13.80 4.50
CA VAL A 95 11.08 15.02 4.62
C VAL A 95 11.16 15.80 3.32
N PHE A 96 10.01 16.29 2.87
CA PHE A 96 9.89 17.14 1.69
C PHE A 96 9.66 18.57 2.13
N ASP A 97 10.45 19.51 1.60
CA ASP A 97 10.36 20.92 1.98
C ASP A 97 9.08 21.60 1.44
N GLY A 98 8.36 20.92 0.52
CA GLY A 98 7.12 21.41 -0.07
C GLY A 98 7.34 22.61 -1.01
N GLU A 99 6.31 22.99 -1.76
CA GLU A 99 6.23 24.33 -2.36
C GLU A 99 5.10 25.10 -1.67
N GLU A 100 5.15 26.44 -1.72
CA GLU A 100 4.07 27.32 -1.27
C GLU A 100 2.70 26.80 -1.75
N GLY A 101 1.80 26.52 -0.79
CA GLY A 101 0.44 26.07 -1.05
C GLY A 101 0.22 24.55 -1.16
N SER A 102 1.19 23.69 -0.83
CA SER A 102 1.00 22.24 -0.82
C SER A 102 1.43 21.56 0.50
N VAL A 103 0.91 20.34 0.74
CA VAL A 103 1.02 19.46 1.92
C VAL A 103 1.84 20.03 3.09
N ARG A 104 1.15 20.25 4.23
CA ARG A 104 1.72 20.78 5.48
C ARG A 104 3.05 20.09 5.83
N TYR A 105 4.15 20.83 5.69
CA TYR A 105 5.47 20.40 6.16
C TYR A 105 5.36 19.89 7.60
N SER A 106 5.91 18.70 7.84
CA SER A 106 5.94 18.08 9.16
C SER A 106 7.40 17.95 9.59
N PRO A 107 7.85 18.73 10.61
CA PRO A 107 9.22 18.67 11.07
C PRO A 107 9.57 17.24 11.55
N PRO A 108 10.75 16.70 11.18
CA PRO A 108 11.16 15.37 11.64
C PRO A 108 11.28 15.28 13.17
N ALA A 109 11.48 16.41 13.85
CA ALA A 109 11.47 16.51 15.31
C ALA A 109 10.16 16.01 15.96
N TRP A 110 9.01 16.14 15.29
CA TRP A 110 7.74 15.62 15.81
C TRP A 110 7.73 14.09 15.90
N GLY A 111 8.49 13.41 15.03
CA GLY A 111 8.66 11.96 15.07
C GLY A 111 9.60 11.48 16.17
N MET A 112 10.53 12.32 16.63
CA MET A 112 11.56 11.94 17.62
C MET A 112 10.99 11.65 19.02
N GLY A 113 9.79 12.17 19.33
CA GLY A 113 9.09 11.81 20.57
C GLY A 113 8.62 10.36 20.59
N ARG A 114 8.25 9.82 19.41
CA ARG A 114 7.66 8.48 19.23
C ARG A 114 8.67 7.43 18.79
N TYR A 115 9.66 7.82 18.01
CA TYR A 115 10.60 6.93 17.36
C TYR A 115 12.06 7.34 17.61
N GLU A 116 12.97 6.36 17.52
CA GLU A 116 14.40 6.62 17.47
C GLU A 116 14.76 6.93 16.02
N VAL A 117 14.86 8.21 15.68
CA VAL A 117 15.15 8.63 14.31
C VAL A 117 16.65 8.51 14.06
N VAL A 118 17.05 7.51 13.26
CA VAL A 118 18.47 7.21 12.99
C VAL A 118 19.01 7.95 11.76
N PHE A 119 18.15 8.27 10.80
CA PHE A 119 18.53 8.95 9.56
C PHE A 119 17.41 9.89 9.11
N VAL A 120 17.80 11.08 8.65
CA VAL A 120 16.86 12.07 8.09
C VAL A 120 17.36 12.50 6.72
N GLN A 121 16.53 12.29 5.70
CA GLN A 121 16.77 12.77 4.35
C GLN A 121 15.86 13.96 4.08
N ARG A 122 16.41 15.05 3.54
CA ARG A 122 15.62 16.18 3.04
C ARG A 122 15.60 16.15 1.52
N ALA A 123 14.41 16.21 0.94
CA ALA A 123 14.20 16.25 -0.49
C ALA A 123 13.48 17.55 -0.85
N SER A 124 14.02 18.29 -1.82
CA SER A 124 13.40 19.51 -2.31
C SER A 124 12.14 19.21 -3.14
N GLY A 125 11.18 20.14 -3.12
CA GLY A 125 9.96 20.08 -3.93
C GLY A 125 8.84 19.20 -3.35
N LYS A 126 7.82 18.94 -4.18
CA LYS A 126 6.63 18.18 -3.78
C LYS A 126 6.90 16.66 -3.75
N PRO A 127 6.25 15.91 -2.84
CA PRO A 127 6.34 14.45 -2.81
C PRO A 127 5.59 13.79 -3.98
N GLY A 128 4.50 14.40 -4.47
CA GLY A 128 3.73 13.89 -5.62
C GLY A 128 3.28 12.44 -5.45
N LEU A 129 3.33 11.67 -6.55
CA LEU A 129 3.21 10.21 -6.50
C LEU A 129 4.61 9.61 -6.31
N LEU A 130 5.13 9.72 -5.08
CA LEU A 130 6.54 9.45 -4.75
C LEU A 130 7.11 8.16 -5.37
N ALA A 131 6.37 7.05 -5.26
CA ALA A 131 6.81 5.74 -5.77
C ALA A 131 6.89 5.68 -7.31
N TRP A 132 6.12 6.49 -8.02
CA TRP A 132 6.09 6.50 -9.50
C TRP A 132 6.95 7.60 -10.11
N GLU A 133 7.07 8.75 -9.45
CA GLU A 133 7.71 9.94 -10.02
C GLU A 133 9.14 10.15 -9.50
N ARG A 134 9.41 9.77 -8.24
CA ARG A 134 10.68 10.08 -7.56
C ARG A 134 11.19 8.86 -6.78
N SER A 135 11.15 7.68 -7.40
CA SER A 135 11.64 6.43 -6.81
C SER A 135 13.10 6.51 -6.33
N GLY A 136 13.95 7.30 -7.00
CA GLY A 136 15.32 7.56 -6.58
C GLY A 136 15.42 8.17 -5.17
N VAL A 137 14.46 9.02 -4.76
CA VAL A 137 14.44 9.59 -3.41
C VAL A 137 14.17 8.50 -2.37
N ILE A 138 13.27 7.57 -2.65
CA ILE A 138 13.00 6.40 -1.77
C ILE A 138 14.27 5.57 -1.63
N PHE A 139 14.95 5.29 -2.74
CA PHE A 139 16.15 4.46 -2.75
C PHE A 139 17.29 5.08 -1.94
N GLU A 140 17.53 6.38 -2.08
CA GLU A 140 18.51 7.08 -1.26
C GLU A 140 18.14 7.09 0.22
N GLY A 141 16.85 7.19 0.56
CA GLY A 141 16.35 7.05 1.93
C GLY A 141 16.61 5.67 2.52
N ILE A 142 16.31 4.60 1.77
CA ILE A 142 16.58 3.21 2.15
C ILE A 142 18.09 2.98 2.31
N ARG A 143 18.91 3.50 1.40
CA ARG A 143 20.37 3.41 1.48
C ARG A 143 20.93 4.11 2.71
N GLY A 144 20.43 5.30 3.03
CA GLY A 144 20.81 6.02 4.24
C GLY A 144 20.43 5.25 5.51
N LEU A 145 19.21 4.72 5.56
CA LEU A 145 18.77 3.84 6.66
C LEU A 145 19.67 2.61 6.79
N ALA A 146 19.98 1.94 5.69
CA ALA A 146 20.81 0.74 5.70
C ALA A 146 22.22 1.01 6.24
N LYS A 147 22.85 2.12 5.82
CA LYS A 147 24.17 2.55 6.33
C LYS A 147 24.15 2.76 7.85
N GLU A 148 23.14 3.44 8.36
CA GLU A 148 23.00 3.66 9.80
C GLU A 148 22.66 2.38 10.56
N ALA A 149 21.85 1.49 9.98
CA ALA A 149 21.52 0.20 10.58
C ALA A 149 22.78 -0.67 10.74
N ILE A 150 23.62 -0.77 9.72
CA ILE A 150 24.89 -1.52 9.77
C ILE A 150 25.83 -0.92 10.81
N ARG A 151 25.91 0.43 10.88
CA ARG A 151 26.76 1.12 11.86
C ARG A 151 26.33 0.88 13.30
N LEU A 152 25.03 0.70 13.54
CA LEU A 152 24.45 0.58 14.88
C LEU A 152 24.23 -0.88 15.33
N ASP A 153 24.36 -1.85 14.43
CA ASP A 153 24.10 -3.26 14.73
C ASP A 153 25.14 -4.18 14.07
N ASP A 154 26.12 -4.60 14.85
CA ASP A 154 27.20 -5.51 14.44
C ASP A 154 26.68 -6.90 14.01
N LYS A 155 25.42 -7.24 14.34
CA LYS A 155 24.79 -8.50 13.93
C LYS A 155 24.33 -8.46 12.48
N ILE A 156 24.20 -7.28 11.87
CA ILE A 156 23.79 -7.14 10.47
C ILE A 156 25.01 -7.43 9.58
N GLN A 157 25.17 -8.70 9.24
CA GLN A 157 26.21 -9.16 8.32
C GLN A 157 25.75 -8.98 6.88
N LEU A 158 26.40 -8.07 6.15
CA LEU A 158 26.16 -7.89 4.72
C LEU A 158 26.73 -9.08 3.95
N ARG A 159 25.86 -10.01 3.53
CA ARG A 159 26.23 -10.98 2.48
C ARG A 159 25.99 -10.35 1.13
N ARG A 160 26.99 -10.42 0.26
CA ARG A 160 26.80 -10.12 -1.16
C ARG A 160 25.77 -11.12 -1.70
N LEU A 161 24.70 -10.63 -2.33
CA LEU A 161 23.76 -11.49 -3.03
C LEU A 161 24.52 -12.14 -4.20
N GLU A 162 24.88 -13.41 -4.07
CA GLU A 162 25.63 -14.17 -5.08
C GLU A 162 24.75 -14.52 -6.29
N ALA A 163 23.42 -14.50 -6.12
CA ALA A 163 22.46 -14.62 -7.20
C ALA A 163 21.25 -13.71 -6.94
N ALA A 164 20.82 -12.97 -7.96
CA ALA A 164 19.48 -12.43 -7.98
C ALA A 164 18.53 -13.61 -8.20
N VAL A 165 17.77 -13.98 -7.17
CA VAL A 165 16.64 -14.92 -7.33
C VAL A 165 15.54 -14.16 -8.07
N VAL A 166 15.73 -13.99 -9.38
CA VAL A 166 14.62 -13.87 -10.31
C VAL A 166 14.03 -15.27 -10.31
N GLY A 167 12.87 -15.44 -9.68
CA GLY A 167 12.21 -16.75 -9.53
C GLY A 167 12.03 -17.43 -10.87
N GLY A 168 13.00 -18.27 -11.24
CA GLY A 168 12.92 -19.20 -12.34
C GLY A 168 12.17 -20.43 -11.85
N GLY A 169 11.12 -20.80 -12.58
CA GLY A 169 10.47 -22.09 -12.48
C GLY A 169 9.71 -22.34 -11.19
N LEU A 170 8.39 -22.13 -11.22
CA LEU A 170 7.47 -22.97 -10.47
C LEU A 170 7.63 -24.42 -10.99
N GLU A 171 8.66 -25.12 -10.55
CA GLU A 171 8.62 -26.58 -10.54
C GLU A 171 7.55 -26.95 -9.52
N ARG A 172 6.38 -27.24 -10.06
CA ARG A 172 5.24 -27.83 -9.36
C ARG A 172 5.73 -29.16 -8.79
N ARG A 173 6.22 -29.15 -7.54
CA ARG A 173 6.37 -30.37 -6.75
C ARG A 173 4.97 -30.94 -6.61
N GLU A 174 4.68 -32.00 -7.35
CA GLU A 174 3.55 -32.86 -7.11
C GLU A 174 3.68 -33.36 -5.67
N ILE A 175 2.84 -32.80 -4.80
CA ILE A 175 2.59 -33.39 -3.49
C ILE A 175 1.73 -34.62 -3.80
N GLU A 176 2.29 -35.81 -3.61
CA GLU A 176 1.49 -37.04 -3.56
C GLU A 176 0.49 -36.89 -2.40
N ASP A 177 -0.74 -36.50 -2.73
CA ASP A 177 -1.88 -36.51 -1.83
C ASP A 177 -2.27 -37.96 -1.52
N ASN A 178 -1.62 -38.56 -0.53
CA ASN A 178 -2.15 -39.73 0.15
C ASN A 178 -3.03 -39.29 1.32
N ASN A 179 -4.19 -38.70 1.00
CA ASN A 179 -5.39 -38.76 1.84
C ASN A 179 -6.59 -38.18 1.08
N GLY A 180 -7.57 -39.04 0.79
CA GLY A 180 -8.73 -38.75 -0.05
C GLY A 180 -9.75 -37.80 0.56
N HIS A 181 -9.43 -36.51 0.62
CA HIS A 181 -10.41 -35.43 0.83
C HIS A 181 -10.34 -34.42 -0.31
N SER A 182 -10.90 -34.80 -1.45
CA SER A 182 -11.34 -33.85 -2.47
C SER A 182 -12.39 -32.92 -1.84
N MET A 183 -12.08 -31.63 -1.71
CA MET A 183 -13.11 -30.60 -1.50
C MET A 183 -13.89 -30.45 -2.80
N GLN A 184 -14.80 -31.37 -3.02
CA GLN A 184 -15.82 -31.25 -4.04
C GLN A 184 -16.81 -30.18 -3.54
N LEU A 185 -16.79 -29.02 -4.20
CA LEU A 185 -17.87 -28.05 -4.07
C LEU A 185 -19.04 -28.63 -4.86
N ASP A 186 -19.89 -29.39 -4.18
CA ASP A 186 -21.18 -29.80 -4.73
C ASP A 186 -22.02 -28.52 -4.92
N VAL A 187 -21.96 -27.97 -6.12
CA VAL A 187 -22.87 -26.92 -6.57
C VAL A 187 -24.19 -27.61 -6.91
N GLU A 188 -25.02 -27.87 -5.91
CA GLU A 188 -26.42 -28.22 -6.12
C GLU A 188 -27.09 -27.04 -6.85
N SER A 189 -27.41 -27.25 -8.13
CA SER A 189 -28.23 -26.32 -8.90
C SER A 189 -29.66 -26.37 -8.38
N PRO A 190 -30.29 -25.23 -8.05
CA PRO A 190 -31.68 -25.22 -7.62
C PRO A 190 -32.61 -25.56 -8.80
N ASP A 191 -33.37 -26.63 -8.59
CA ASP A 191 -34.57 -27.12 -9.28
C ASP A 191 -35.07 -26.32 -10.50
N THR A 192 -35.05 -26.98 -11.66
CA THR A 192 -35.96 -26.66 -12.75
C THR A 192 -37.32 -27.28 -12.44
N ILE A 193 -38.28 -26.43 -12.07
CA ILE A 193 -39.69 -26.79 -11.92
C ILE A 193 -40.21 -27.20 -13.30
N VAL A 194 -40.51 -28.48 -13.50
CA VAL A 194 -41.25 -28.96 -14.67
C VAL A 194 -42.72 -28.58 -14.46
N ALA A 195 -43.20 -27.63 -15.24
CA ALA A 195 -44.61 -27.32 -15.37
C ALA A 195 -45.14 -27.90 -16.69
N GLY A 196 -46.17 -28.75 -16.60
CA GLY A 196 -47.13 -29.02 -17.66
C GLY A 196 -46.75 -30.08 -18.67
#